data_AF-A0A4U3B6K5-F1
#
_entry.id   AF-A0A4U3B6K5-F1
#
_cell.length_a   1.000
_cell.length_b   1.000
_cell.length_c   1.000
_cell.angle_alpha   90.00
_cell.angle_beta   90.00
_cell.angle_gamma   90.00
#
_symmetry.space_group_name_H-M   'P 1'
#
loop_
_entity.id
_entity.type
_entity.pdbx_description
1 polymer ?
#
loop_
_entity_poly.entity_id
_entity_poly.type
_entity_poly.pdbx_seq_one_letter_code
_entity_poly.pdbx_strand_id
1 'polypeptide(L)'
;MKESFLSYKEEERNAKIFLWVLYVIVVSYQIFYAIVLENKSLTDKGHSILWQVICGTAILGVNVYLIKKEKANLVKYACVFAYIGIEIVNILSYMLYNEAAFDGV
;
A
#
# COMPACT_ATOMS: atom_id res chain seq x y z
N MET A 1 -5.42 -30.39 6.84
CA MET A 1 -4.82 -29.26 7.56
C MET A 1 -3.38 -29.18 7.07
N LYS A 2 -3.04 -28.22 6.20
CA LYS A 2 -1.67 -28.12 5.67
C LYS A 2 -0.85 -27.41 6.73
N GLU A 3 -0.03 -28.17 7.46
CA GLU A 3 1.03 -27.61 8.29
C GLU A 3 1.86 -26.66 7.42
N SER A 4 2.06 -25.42 7.89
CA SER A 4 2.96 -24.50 7.23
C SER A 4 4.34 -25.16 7.15
N PHE A 5 4.98 -25.13 5.98
CA PHE A 5 6.32 -25.69 5.77
C PHE A 5 7.40 -25.05 6.66
N LEU A 6 7.10 -23.88 7.25
CA LEU A 6 7.98 -23.12 8.13
C LEU A 6 7.37 -23.02 9.52
N SER A 7 8.24 -22.97 10.53
CA SER A 7 7.83 -22.69 11.91
C SER A 7 7.19 -21.29 11.99
N TYR A 8 6.16 -21.13 12.83
CA TYR A 8 5.53 -19.82 13.06
C TYR A 8 6.55 -18.70 13.35
N LYS A 9 7.60 -19.01 14.12
CA LYS A 9 8.66 -18.05 14.46
C LYS A 9 9.45 -17.58 13.23
N GLU A 10 9.63 -18.45 12.25
CA GLU A 10 10.27 -18.10 10.97
C GLU A 10 9.33 -17.30 10.08
N GLU A 11 8.04 -17.67 10.03
CA GLU A 11 7.03 -16.89 9.31
C GLU A 11 6.89 -15.48 9.87
N GLU A 12 6.90 -15.33 11.20
CA GLU A 12 6.83 -14.03 11.89
C GLU A 12 8.05 -13.16 11.55
N ARG A 13 9.26 -13.75 11.60
CA ARG A 13 10.50 -13.04 11.24
C ARG A 13 10.47 -12.60 9.79
N ASN A 14 10.05 -13.48 8.88
CA ASN A 14 9.95 -13.16 7.46
C ASN A 14 8.91 -12.06 7.20
N ALA A 15 7.75 -12.09 7.86
CA ALA A 15 6.74 -11.06 7.75
C ALA A 15 7.25 -9.69 8.24
N LYS A 16 7.99 -9.66 9.35
CA LYS A 16 8.62 -8.43 9.87
C LYS A 16 9.63 -7.86 8.88
N ILE A 17 10.52 -8.70 8.32
CA ILE A 17 11.51 -8.27 7.32
C ILE A 17 10.79 -7.74 6.07
N PHE A 18 9.77 -8.46 5.59
CA PHE A 18 8.99 -8.05 4.44
C PHE A 18 8.34 -6.69 4.64
N LEU A 19 7.67 -6.47 5.78
CA LEU A 19 7.05 -5.18 6.11
C LEU A 19 8.08 -4.07 6.22
N TRP A 20 9.27 -4.35 6.78
CA TRP A 20 10.34 -3.38 6.88
C TRP A 20 10.87 -2.96 5.50
N VAL A 21 11.15 -3.93 4.62
CA VAL A 21 11.59 -3.67 3.24
C VAL A 21 10.52 -2.86 2.49
N LEU A 22 9.25 -3.25 2.62
CA LEU A 22 8.14 -2.57 1.97
C LEU A 22 8.02 -1.12 2.46
N TYR A 23 8.18 -0.89 3.76
CA TYR A 23 8.21 0.46 4.34
C TYR A 23 9.34 1.32 3.76
N VAL A 24 10.56 0.79 3.68
CA VAL A 24 11.73 1.50 3.12
C VAL A 24 11.48 1.88 1.65
N ILE A 25 10.91 0.96 0.86
CA ILE A 25 10.59 1.22 -0.56
C ILE A 25 9.55 2.34 -0.67
N VAL A 26 8.45 2.28 0.10
CA VAL A 26 7.37 3.28 0.06
C VAL A 26 7.87 4.66 0.46
N VAL A 27 8.63 4.75 1.56
CA VAL A 27 9.19 6.02 2.03
C VAL A 27 10.16 6.59 1.00
N SER A 28 11.05 5.76 0.44
CA SER A 28 11.97 6.18 -0.61
C SER A 28 11.21 6.71 -1.83
N TYR A 29 10.20 5.98 -2.29
CA TYR A 29 9.36 6.41 -3.41
C TYR A 29 8.70 7.76 -3.15
N GLN A 30 8.12 7.98 -1.97
CA GLN A 30 7.50 9.25 -1.63
C GLN A 30 8.51 10.40 -1.59
N ILE A 31 9.70 10.19 -1.02
CA ILE A 31 10.77 11.20 -1.01
C ILE A 31 11.22 11.53 -2.43
N PHE A 32 11.49 10.52 -3.25
CA PHE A 32 11.85 10.73 -4.66
C PHE A 32 10.75 11.45 -5.43
N TYR A 33 9.50 11.06 -5.23
CA TYR A 33 8.36 11.69 -5.89
C TYR A 33 8.20 13.16 -5.46
N ALA A 34 8.41 13.47 -4.18
CA ALA A 34 8.36 14.84 -3.68
C ALA A 34 9.47 15.72 -4.27
N ILE A 35 10.71 15.23 -4.31
CA ILE A 35 11.87 15.96 -4.84
C ILE A 35 11.79 16.12 -6.36
N VAL A 36 11.41 15.07 -7.10
CA VAL A 36 11.44 15.07 -8.58
C VAL A 36 10.26 15.85 -9.17
N LEU A 37 9.08 15.83 -8.53
CA LEU A 37 7.87 16.50 -9.05
C LEU A 37 7.58 17.86 -8.40
N GLU A 38 8.56 18.47 -7.74
CA GLU A 38 8.47 19.72 -6.96
C GLU A 38 8.03 20.98 -7.76
N ASN A 39 7.71 20.84 -9.05
CA ASN A 39 7.24 21.92 -9.90
C ASN A 39 5.70 22.00 -10.08
N LYS A 40 4.91 21.18 -9.39
CA LYS A 40 3.43 21.28 -9.34
C LYS A 40 2.95 21.44 -7.90
N SER A 41 2.05 22.40 -7.67
CA SER A 41 1.64 22.88 -6.36
C SER A 41 1.25 21.75 -5.39
N LEU A 42 1.76 21.86 -4.15
CA LEU A 42 1.50 20.95 -3.03
C LEU A 42 0.00 20.81 -2.71
N THR A 43 -0.79 21.85 -3.01
CA THR A 43 -2.22 21.94 -2.70
C THR A 43 -3.08 21.02 -3.56
N ASP A 44 -2.70 20.79 -4.82
CA ASP A 44 -3.43 19.94 -5.77
C ASP A 44 -3.17 18.44 -5.51
N LYS A 45 -2.03 18.12 -4.87
CA LYS A 45 -1.61 16.76 -4.51
C LYS A 45 -1.83 16.39 -3.04
N GLY A 46 -2.25 17.34 -2.19
CA GLY A 46 -2.46 17.11 -0.76
C GLY A 46 -3.46 15.97 -0.48
N HIS A 47 -4.51 15.86 -1.28
CA HIS A 47 -5.47 14.76 -1.20
C HIS A 47 -4.86 13.39 -1.53
N SER A 48 -3.96 13.32 -2.51
CA SER A 48 -3.28 12.08 -2.91
C SER A 48 -2.32 11.59 -1.80
N ILE A 49 -1.56 12.52 -1.21
CA ILE A 49 -0.63 12.21 -0.12
C ILE A 49 -1.40 11.77 1.15
N LEU A 50 -2.45 12.50 1.53
CA LEU A 50 -3.29 12.12 2.67
C LEU A 50 -3.94 10.74 2.48
N TRP A 51 -4.45 10.46 1.29
CA TRP A 51 -5.04 9.16 0.94
C TRP A 51 -4.02 8.03 1.06
N GLN A 52 -2.81 8.22 0.54
CA GLN A 52 -1.72 7.24 0.67
C GLN A 52 -1.33 6.99 2.13
N VAL A 53 -1.27 8.02 2.96
CA VAL A 53 -0.98 7.88 4.40
C VAL A 53 -2.06 7.08 5.10
N ILE A 54 -3.34 7.39 4.87
CA ILE A 54 -4.48 6.66 5.45
C ILE A 54 -4.44 5.18 5.04
N CYS A 55 -4.28 4.90 3.74
CA CYS A 55 -4.16 3.54 3.23
C CYS A 55 -2.95 2.80 3.83
N GLY A 56 -1.79 3.47 3.91
CA GLY A 56 -0.58 2.91 4.50
C GLY A 56 -0.75 2.53 5.97
N THR A 57 -1.36 3.41 6.77
CA THR A 57 -1.66 3.13 8.18
C THR A 57 -2.65 1.97 8.35
N ALA A 58 -3.69 1.91 7.53
CA ALA A 58 -4.67 0.82 7.55
C ALA A 58 -4.01 -0.54 7.21
N ILE A 59 -3.17 -0.58 6.18
CA ILE A 59 -2.43 -1.78 5.78
C ILE A 59 -1.49 -2.25 6.89
N LEU A 60 -0.76 -1.32 7.52
CA LEU A 60 0.10 -1.65 8.66
C LEU A 60 -0.71 -2.23 9.83
N GLY A 61 -1.87 -1.63 10.15
CA GLY A 61 -2.76 -2.12 11.20
C GLY A 61 -3.25 -3.55 10.95
N VAL A 62 -3.71 -3.83 9.72
CA VAL A 62 -4.16 -5.18 9.30
C VAL A 62 -3.02 -6.19 9.41
N ASN A 63 -1.81 -5.84 8.97
CA ASN A 63 -0.66 -6.74 9.03
C ASN A 63 -0.19 -7.00 10.47
N VAL A 64 -0.19 -6.00 11.34
CA VAL A 64 0.10 -6.18 12.77
C VAL A 64 -0.95 -7.09 13.42
N TYR A 65 -2.22 -6.92 13.07
CA TYR A 65 -3.29 -7.79 13.55
C TYR A 65 -3.10 -9.26 13.11
N LEU A 66 -2.73 -9.50 11.84
CA LEU A 66 -2.46 -10.84 11.32
C LEU A 66 -1.27 -11.50 12.01
N ILE A 67 -0.21 -10.75 12.29
CA ILE A 67 0.95 -11.23 13.05
C ILE A 67 0.54 -11.63 14.47
N LYS A 68 -0.26 -10.79 15.15
CA LYS A 68 -0.78 -11.08 16.51
C LYS A 68 -1.69 -12.32 16.56
N LYS A 69 -2.33 -12.68 15.44
CA LYS A 69 -3.18 -13.88 15.33
C LYS A 69 -2.42 -15.12 14.87
N GLU A 70 -1.10 -15.07 14.86
CA GLU A 70 -0.20 -16.13 14.39
C GLU A 70 -0.37 -16.49 12.91
N LYS A 71 -0.93 -15.57 12.11
CA LYS A 71 -1.20 -15.74 10.67
C LYS A 71 -0.21 -14.94 9.84
N ALA A 72 1.08 -15.04 10.17
CA ALA A 72 2.14 -14.28 9.50
C ALA A 72 2.27 -14.65 8.01
N ASN A 73 1.95 -15.89 7.62
CA ASN A 73 1.85 -16.31 6.22
C ASN A 73 0.83 -15.49 5.38
N LEU A 74 -0.17 -14.86 6.00
CA LEU A 74 -1.17 -14.04 5.32
C LEU A 74 -0.70 -12.61 5.03
N VAL A 75 0.34 -12.13 5.71
CA VAL A 75 0.86 -10.75 5.59
C VAL A 75 1.19 -10.40 4.14
N LYS A 76 1.87 -11.30 3.42
CA LYS A 76 2.22 -11.10 2.00
C LYS A 76 0.99 -10.96 1.12
N TYR A 77 -0.06 -11.76 1.37
CA TYR A 77 -1.30 -11.72 0.60
C TYR A 77 -2.11 -10.48 0.92
N ALA A 78 -2.17 -10.07 2.19
CA ALA A 78 -2.84 -8.86 2.63
C ALA A 78 -2.22 -7.61 1.97
N CYS A 79 -0.89 -7.54 1.88
CA CYS A 79 -0.20 -6.45 1.17
C CYS A 79 -0.52 -6.44 -0.34
N VAL A 80 -0.51 -7.60 -1.01
CA VAL A 80 -0.84 -7.68 -2.45
C VAL A 80 -2.30 -7.29 -2.69
N PHE A 81 -3.24 -7.78 -1.87
CA PHE A 81 -4.65 -7.39 -1.97
C PHE A 81 -4.86 -5.90 -1.76
N ALA A 82 -4.17 -5.31 -0.79
CA ALA A 82 -4.27 -3.88 -0.55
C ALA A 82 -3.72 -3.07 -1.72
N TYR A 83 -2.60 -3.48 -2.32
CA TYR A 83 -2.05 -2.85 -3.51
C TYR A 83 -3.04 -2.89 -4.69
N ILE A 84 -3.60 -4.07 -4.98
CA ILE A 84 -4.61 -4.23 -6.04
C ILE A 84 -5.83 -3.34 -5.77
N GLY A 85 -6.30 -3.29 -4.51
CA GLY A 85 -7.42 -2.44 -4.12
C GLY A 85 -7.13 -0.94 -4.34
N ILE A 86 -5.93 -0.48 -3.99
CA ILE A 86 -5.51 0.91 -4.23
C ILE A 86 -5.48 1.21 -5.73
N GLU A 87 -4.93 0.32 -6.56
CA GLU A 87 -4.88 0.51 -8.02
C GLU A 87 -6.29 0.54 -8.64
N ILE A 88 -7.20 -0.33 -8.19
CA ILE A 88 -8.60 -0.30 -8.64
C ILE A 88 -9.25 1.05 -8.32
N VAL A 89 -9.09 1.54 -7.07
CA VAL A 89 -9.62 2.85 -6.67
C VAL A 89 -8.99 3.96 -7.51
N ASN A 90 -7.69 3.89 -7.79
CA ASN A 90 -6.99 4.89 -8.58
C ASN A 90 -7.50 4.91 -10.04
N ILE A 91 -7.70 3.75 -10.66
CA ILE A 91 -8.29 3.61 -11.99
C ILE A 91 -9.72 4.14 -12.01
N LEU A 92 -10.54 3.80 -11.02
CA LEU A 92 -11.92 4.30 -10.90
C LEU A 92 -11.96 5.82 -10.71
N SER A 93 -11.10 6.36 -9.84
CA SER A 93 -10.96 7.81 -9.67
C SER A 93 -10.52 8.48 -10.96
N TYR A 94 -9.60 7.87 -11.71
CA TYR A 94 -9.20 8.38 -13.02
C TYR A 94 -10.37 8.36 -14.01
N MET A 95 -11.14 7.27 -14.10
CA MET A 95 -12.31 7.21 -14.99
C MET A 95 -13.37 8.26 -14.63
N LEU A 96 -13.66 8.45 -13.35
CA LEU A 96 -14.69 9.39 -12.87
C LEU A 96 -14.26 10.86 -12.96
N TYR A 97 -13.01 11.20 -12.61
CA TYR A 97 -12.53 12.57 -12.73
C TYR A 97 -12.19 12.95 -14.18
N ASN A 98 -11.86 11.97 -15.01
CA ASN A 98 -11.51 12.17 -16.42
C ASN A 98 -12.70 11.94 -17.36
N GLU A 99 -13.93 11.80 -16.85
CA GLU A 99 -15.17 11.88 -17.65
C GLU A 99 -15.23 13.23 -18.39
N ALA A 100 -14.66 14.30 -17.82
CA ALA A 100 -14.45 15.59 -18.50
C ALA A 100 -13.48 15.54 -19.71
N ALA A 101 -12.68 14.48 -19.87
CA ALA A 101 -11.81 14.28 -21.03
C ALA A 101 -12.39 13.29 -22.05
N PHE A 102 -13.47 12.58 -21.71
CA PHE A 102 -14.19 11.67 -22.62
C PHE A 102 -15.55 12.22 -23.10
N ASP A 103 -16.12 13.25 -22.44
CA ASP A 103 -17.25 14.06 -22.94
C ASP A 103 -16.83 15.13 -23.98
N GLY A 104 -15.78 14.83 -24.74
CA GLY A 104 -15.23 15.68 -25.80
C GLY A 104 -15.42 15.08 -27.19
N VAL A 105 -16.61 14.55 -27.50
CA VAL A 105 -17.06 14.24 -28.88
C VAL A 105 -18.49 14.71 -29.07
#